data_AF-A0A1Q5PSB3-F1
#
_entry.id   AF-A0A1Q5PSB3-F1
#
_cell.length_a   1.000
_cell.length_b   1.000
_cell.length_c   1.000
_cell.angle_alpha   90.00
_cell.angle_beta   90.00
_cell.angle_gamma   90.00
#
_symmetry.space_group_name_H-M   'P 1'
#
loop_
_entity.id
_entity.type
_entity.pdbx_description
1 polymer ?
#
loop_
_entity_poly.entity_id
_entity_poly.type
_entity_poly.pdbx_seq_one_letter_code
_entity_poly.pdbx_strand_id
1 'polypeptide(L)'
;MVEKAAEVLRWAAGQGGSSPTKIILCGHSMGGAIAARLAAQHPELVRAVILEDPALLTDQQAEQYRAGAADLVSRQQRIAADPGTAIRQLQDSHPGWPAEEYQAWAEAKSQVDLDFLNTGIVGSPTAPSYTNSPSPPCY
;
A
#
# COMPACT_ATOMS: atom_id res chain seq x y z
N MET A 1 2.37 5.26 10.14
CA MET A 1 1.51 5.28 8.94
C MET A 1 0.02 5.17 9.30
N VAL A 2 -0.42 4.12 10.01
CA VAL A 2 -1.84 3.92 10.34
C VAL A 2 -2.45 5.06 11.17
N GLU A 3 -1.75 5.55 12.20
CA GLU A 3 -2.30 6.66 13.03
C GLU A 3 -2.52 7.95 12.23
N LYS A 4 -1.56 8.34 11.39
CA LYS A 4 -1.71 9.50 10.49
C LYS A 4 -2.87 9.29 9.51
N ALA A 5 -3.08 8.08 9.03
CA ALA A 5 -4.22 7.78 8.16
C ALA A 5 -5.56 7.84 8.93
N ALA A 6 -5.59 7.49 10.21
CA ALA A 6 -6.76 7.65 11.06
C ALA A 6 -7.10 9.13 11.30
N GLU A 7 -6.11 10.03 11.40
CA GLU A 7 -6.34 11.47 11.45
C GLU A 7 -7.04 11.99 10.18
N VAL A 8 -6.59 11.52 9.00
CA VAL A 8 -7.25 11.84 7.71
C VAL A 8 -8.68 11.30 7.68
N LEU A 9 -8.93 10.10 8.21
CA LEU A 9 -10.29 9.56 8.30
C LEU A 9 -11.19 10.39 9.22
N ARG A 10 -10.68 10.83 10.37
CA ARG A 10 -11.43 11.68 11.30
C ARG A 10 -11.78 13.02 10.65
N TRP A 11 -10.83 13.64 9.95
CA TRP A 11 -11.08 14.85 9.16
C TRP A 11 -12.16 14.62 8.10
N ALA A 12 -12.02 13.56 7.29
CA ALA A 12 -12.97 13.25 6.23
C ALA A 12 -14.37 12.90 6.77
N ALA A 13 -14.46 12.19 7.90
CA ALA A 13 -15.73 11.85 8.54
C ALA A 13 -16.43 13.08 9.14
N GLY A 14 -15.65 14.08 9.55
CA GLY A 14 -16.13 15.38 10.06
C GLY A 14 -16.60 16.36 8.98
N GLN A 15 -16.25 16.13 7.70
CA GLN A 15 -16.69 16.96 6.57
C GLN A 15 -18.18 16.74 6.20
N GLY A 16 -18.83 15.70 6.76
CA GLY A 16 -20.20 15.28 6.41
C GLY A 16 -21.36 16.06 7.07
N GLY A 17 -21.12 17.19 7.73
CA GLY A 17 -22.16 17.96 8.44
C GLY A 17 -22.45 17.43 9.85
N SER A 18 -23.70 17.56 10.33
CA SER A 18 -24.09 17.41 11.75
C SER A 18 -23.96 15.99 12.36
N SER A 19 -23.46 15.00 11.62
CA SER A 19 -23.18 13.65 12.14
C SER A 19 -21.98 13.00 11.45
N PRO A 20 -21.10 12.28 12.19
CA PRO A 20 -19.94 11.61 11.58
C PRO A 20 -20.39 10.58 10.55
N THR A 21 -19.94 10.74 9.30
CA THR A 21 -20.22 9.76 8.24
C THR A 21 -19.09 8.75 8.17
N LYS A 22 -19.41 7.46 8.33
CA LYS A 22 -18.44 6.38 8.12
C LYS A 22 -17.99 6.33 6.66
N ILE A 23 -16.70 6.13 6.44
CA ILE A 23 -16.03 6.21 5.13
C ILE A 23 -15.89 4.81 4.52
N ILE A 24 -16.01 4.71 3.19
CA ILE A 24 -15.61 3.51 2.43
C ILE A 24 -14.17 3.71 1.97
N LEU A 25 -13.29 2.76 2.30
CA LEU A 25 -11.88 2.82 1.89
C LEU A 25 -11.61 1.90 0.71
N CYS A 26 -10.84 2.36 -0.26
CA CYS A 26 -10.26 1.53 -1.31
C CYS A 26 -8.74 1.57 -1.17
N GLY A 27 -8.09 0.41 -1.27
CA GLY A 27 -6.64 0.33 -1.17
C GLY A 27 -6.07 -0.83 -1.98
N HIS A 28 -5.01 -0.53 -2.73
CA HIS A 28 -4.21 -1.51 -3.48
C HIS A 28 -2.88 -1.77 -2.77
N SER A 29 -2.37 -3.01 -2.78
CA SER A 29 -1.04 -3.38 -2.29
C SER A 29 -0.80 -2.90 -0.85
N MET A 30 0.25 -2.11 -0.58
CA MET A 30 0.48 -1.49 0.73
C MET A 30 -0.71 -0.65 1.22
N GLY A 31 -1.36 0.08 0.32
CA GLY A 31 -2.58 0.84 0.62
C GLY A 31 -3.74 -0.05 1.06
N GLY A 32 -3.84 -1.25 0.49
CA GLY A 32 -4.80 -2.27 0.92
C GLY A 32 -4.52 -2.80 2.33
N ALA A 33 -3.25 -3.05 2.67
CA ALA A 33 -2.86 -3.45 4.02
C ALA A 33 -3.16 -2.35 5.06
N ILE A 34 -2.93 -1.08 4.70
CA ILE A 34 -3.28 0.08 5.53
C ILE A 34 -4.80 0.17 5.70
N ALA A 35 -5.56 0.07 4.61
CA ALA A 35 -7.03 0.15 4.64
C ALA A 35 -7.65 -0.96 5.50
N ALA A 36 -7.19 -2.20 5.36
CA ALA A 36 -7.64 -3.33 6.16
C ALA A 36 -7.38 -3.10 7.66
N ARG A 37 -6.20 -2.59 8.01
CA ARG A 37 -5.84 -2.33 9.41
C ARG A 37 -6.61 -1.15 10.01
N LEU A 38 -6.83 -0.08 9.25
CA LEU A 38 -7.67 1.04 9.67
C LEU A 38 -9.10 0.59 9.95
N ALA A 39 -9.68 -0.25 9.09
CA ALA A 39 -11.03 -0.78 9.30
C ALA A 39 -11.13 -1.64 10.58
N ALA A 40 -10.10 -2.44 10.86
CA ALA A 40 -10.05 -3.27 12.06
C ALA A 40 -9.85 -2.45 13.35
N GLN A 41 -9.05 -1.38 13.30
CA GLN A 41 -8.74 -0.53 14.46
C GLN A 41 -9.77 0.58 14.72
N HIS A 42 -10.45 1.03 13.67
CA HIS A 42 -11.43 2.12 13.72
C HIS A 42 -12.76 1.75 13.03
N PRO A 43 -13.44 0.68 13.47
CA PRO A 43 -14.73 0.26 12.89
C PRO A 43 -15.85 1.31 13.07
N GLU A 44 -15.67 2.27 13.98
CA GLU A 44 -16.52 3.45 14.15
C GLU A 44 -16.37 4.47 13.02
N LEU A 45 -15.22 4.49 12.32
CA LEU A 45 -14.93 5.42 11.23
C LEU A 45 -15.08 4.79 9.83
N VAL A 46 -14.93 3.47 9.71
CA VAL A 46 -14.93 2.77 8.41
C VAL A 46 -16.22 1.97 8.23
N ARG A 47 -16.91 2.20 7.11
CA ARG A 47 -18.13 1.46 6.72
C ARG A 47 -17.81 0.17 5.98
N ALA A 48 -16.86 0.23 5.06
CA ALA A 48 -16.47 -0.90 4.22
C ALA A 48 -15.06 -0.68 3.65
N VAL A 49 -14.44 -1.78 3.19
CA VAL A 49 -13.15 -1.76 2.48
C VAL A 49 -13.25 -2.47 1.13
N ILE A 50 -12.59 -1.92 0.13
CA ILE A 50 -12.31 -2.54 -1.17
C ILE A 50 -10.80 -2.75 -1.23
N LEU A 51 -10.38 -4.02 -1.30
CA LEU A 51 -8.98 -4.41 -1.25
C LEU A 51 -8.58 -5.02 -2.60
N GLU A 52 -7.76 -4.31 -3.35
CA GLU A 52 -7.16 -4.80 -4.59
C GLU A 52 -5.77 -5.35 -4.25
N ASP A 53 -5.56 -6.65 -4.44
CA ASP A 53 -4.29 -7.35 -4.17
C ASP A 53 -3.50 -6.80 -2.96
N PRO A 54 -4.12 -6.80 -1.76
CA PRO A 54 -3.55 -6.11 -0.61
C PRO A 54 -2.30 -6.82 -0.10
N ALA A 55 -1.33 -6.06 0.42
CA ALA A 55 -0.10 -6.57 1.02
C ALA A 55 -0.34 -7.14 2.44
N LEU A 56 -1.27 -8.09 2.57
CA LEU A 56 -1.53 -8.85 3.80
C LEU A 56 -0.57 -10.04 3.87
N LEU A 57 0.65 -9.75 4.31
CA LEU A 57 1.76 -10.69 4.22
C LEU A 57 1.81 -11.68 5.39
N THR A 58 2.29 -12.89 5.11
CA THR A 58 2.85 -13.76 6.15
C THR A 58 4.22 -13.23 6.61
N ASP A 59 4.70 -13.70 7.76
CA ASP A 59 6.05 -13.36 8.24
C ASP A 59 7.15 -13.71 7.23
N GLN A 60 7.01 -14.87 6.56
CA GLN A 60 7.96 -15.29 5.52
C GLN A 60 7.96 -14.33 4.33
N GLN A 61 6.78 -13.90 3.86
CA GLN A 61 6.68 -12.95 2.76
C GLN A 61 7.23 -11.58 3.18
N ALA A 62 6.92 -11.12 4.39
CA ALA A 62 7.47 -9.86 4.91
C ALA A 62 9.00 -9.90 4.97
N GLU A 63 9.59 -11.03 5.38
CA GLU A 63 11.03 -11.20 5.38
C GLU A 63 11.64 -11.22 3.97
N GLN A 64 10.95 -11.81 2.99
CA GLN A 64 11.39 -11.76 1.59
C GLN A 64 11.45 -10.31 1.07
N TYR A 65 10.48 -9.46 1.42
CA TYR A 65 10.53 -8.04 1.06
C TYR A 65 11.69 -7.29 1.73
N ARG A 66 11.99 -7.60 3.01
CA ARG A 66 13.15 -7.03 3.71
C ARG A 66 14.46 -7.46 3.07
N ALA A 67 14.59 -8.76 2.76
CA ALA A 67 15.80 -9.29 2.14
C ALA A 67 16.06 -8.67 0.76
N GLY A 68 15.01 -8.35 -0.01
CA GLY A 68 15.11 -7.72 -1.33
C GLY A 68 15.24 -6.19 -1.31
N ALA A 69 15.22 -5.53 -0.14
CA ALA A 69 15.16 -4.07 -0.06
C ALA A 69 16.38 -3.38 -0.70
N ALA A 70 17.58 -3.91 -0.47
CA ALA A 70 18.82 -3.34 -1.04
C ALA A 70 18.86 -3.43 -2.58
N ASP A 71 18.33 -4.51 -3.15
CA ASP A 71 18.23 -4.68 -4.61
C ASP A 71 17.20 -3.72 -5.21
N LEU A 72 16.08 -3.50 -4.51
CA LEU A 72 15.08 -2.52 -4.89
C LEU A 72 15.66 -1.10 -4.87
N VAL A 73 16.36 -0.71 -3.80
CA VAL A 73 17.05 0.59 -3.71
C VAL A 73 18.03 0.75 -4.87
N SER A 74 18.89 -0.25 -5.10
CA SER A 74 19.85 -0.25 -6.20
C SER A 74 19.18 -0.11 -7.57
N ARG A 75 18.02 -0.73 -7.76
CA ARG A 75 17.22 -0.58 -8.99
C ARG A 75 16.69 0.84 -9.16
N GLN A 76 16.12 1.44 -8.11
CA GLN A 76 15.58 2.80 -8.19
C GLN A 76 16.67 3.84 -8.41
N GLN A 77 17.85 3.67 -7.79
CA GLN A 77 19.03 4.49 -8.05
C GLN A 77 19.46 4.43 -9.52
N ARG A 78 19.46 3.24 -10.14
CA ARG A 78 19.76 3.10 -11.58
C ARG A 78 18.73 3.80 -12.45
N ILE A 79 17.44 3.71 -12.11
CA ILE A 79 16.37 4.40 -12.86
C ILE A 79 16.54 5.92 -12.72
N ALA A 80 16.84 6.42 -11.53
CA ALA A 80 17.06 7.85 -11.29
C ALA A 80 18.33 8.37 -12.01
N ALA A 81 19.39 7.57 -12.08
CA ALA A 81 20.65 7.94 -12.73
C ALA A 81 20.55 7.99 -14.27
N ASP A 82 19.75 7.09 -14.88
CA ASP A 82 19.52 7.06 -16.32
C ASP A 82 18.06 6.70 -16.66
N PRO A 83 17.13 7.67 -16.56
CA PRO A 83 15.73 7.46 -16.88
C PRO A 83 15.50 7.08 -18.34
N GLY A 84 16.35 7.55 -19.26
CA GLY A 84 16.21 7.29 -20.70
C GLY A 84 16.46 5.82 -21.06
N THR A 85 17.45 5.19 -20.43
CA THR A 85 17.64 3.74 -20.55
C THR A 85 16.52 2.96 -19.88
N ALA A 86 16.05 3.41 -18.71
CA ALA A 86 14.92 2.76 -18.03
C ALA A 86 13.62 2.80 -18.85
N ILE A 87 13.34 3.93 -19.54
CA ILE A 87 12.20 4.07 -20.45
C ILE A 87 12.31 3.10 -21.62
N ARG A 88 13.47 3.00 -22.28
CA ARG A 88 13.66 2.07 -23.41
C ARG A 88 13.43 0.61 -22.99
N GLN A 89 13.98 0.21 -21.83
CA GLN A 89 13.73 -1.11 -21.26
C GLN A 89 12.25 -1.34 -20.93
N LEU A 90 11.55 -0.31 -20.45
CA LEU A 90 10.13 -0.39 -20.17
C LEU A 90 9.32 -0.54 -21.47
N GLN A 91 9.66 0.19 -22.52
CA GLN A 91 9.03 0.08 -23.85
C GLN A 91 9.20 -1.31 -24.45
N ASP A 92 10.38 -1.92 -24.30
CA ASP A 92 10.62 -3.29 -24.77
C ASP A 92 9.76 -4.32 -24.02
N SER A 93 9.55 -4.12 -22.71
CA SER A 93 8.78 -5.04 -21.87
C SER A 93 7.27 -4.81 -21.90
N HIS A 94 6.83 -3.60 -22.21
CA HIS A 94 5.42 -3.19 -22.21
C HIS A 94 5.05 -2.38 -23.45
N PRO A 95 5.25 -2.90 -24.69
CA PRO A 95 5.15 -2.12 -25.93
C PRO A 95 3.74 -1.56 -26.21
N GLY A 96 2.71 -2.08 -25.54
CA GLY A 96 1.32 -1.65 -25.69
C GLY A 96 0.88 -0.52 -24.76
N TRP A 97 1.74 -0.03 -23.86
CA TRP A 97 1.38 1.08 -22.98
C TRP A 97 1.27 2.40 -23.77
N PRO A 98 0.34 3.30 -23.38
CA PRO A 98 0.28 4.66 -23.90
C PRO A 98 1.62 5.39 -23.76
N ALA A 99 1.94 6.27 -24.71
CA ALA A 99 3.25 6.92 -24.77
C ALA A 99 3.53 7.78 -23.53
N GLU A 100 2.50 8.40 -22.98
CA GLU A 100 2.53 9.22 -21.77
C GLU A 100 2.92 8.43 -20.50
N GLU A 101 2.63 7.12 -20.45
CA GLU A 101 2.88 6.30 -19.27
C GLU A 101 4.37 6.02 -19.05
N TYR A 102 5.18 5.95 -20.11
CA TYR A 102 6.60 5.61 -19.96
C TYR A 102 7.38 6.71 -19.20
N GLN A 103 7.13 7.98 -19.58
CA GLN A 103 7.79 9.10 -18.92
C GLN A 103 7.26 9.28 -17.49
N ALA A 104 5.93 9.22 -17.32
CA ALA A 104 5.31 9.33 -16.00
C ALA A 104 5.80 8.23 -15.05
N TRP A 105 5.97 7.00 -15.55
CA TRP A 105 6.53 5.90 -14.78
C TRP A 105 7.97 6.18 -14.35
N ALA A 106 8.84 6.60 -15.27
CA ALA A 106 10.25 6.83 -14.96
C ALA A 106 10.44 7.98 -13.96
N GLU A 107 9.65 9.04 -14.10
CA GLU A 107 9.59 10.14 -13.13
C GLU A 107 9.12 9.65 -11.76
N ALA A 108 8.02 8.90 -11.69
CA ALA A 108 7.53 8.36 -10.43
C ALA A 108 8.56 7.44 -9.75
N LYS A 109 9.31 6.64 -10.52
CA LYS A 109 10.37 5.75 -10.00
C LYS A 109 11.62 6.49 -9.53
N SER A 110 11.92 7.66 -10.06
CA SER A 110 13.06 8.46 -9.59
C SER A 110 12.78 9.24 -8.30
N GLN A 111 11.51 9.45 -7.96
CA GLN A 111 11.06 10.23 -6.80
C GLN A 111 10.71 9.40 -5.56
N VAL A 112 10.96 8.10 -5.58
CA VAL A 112 10.71 7.23 -4.44
C VAL A 112 11.64 7.54 -3.27
N ASP A 113 11.11 7.46 -2.05
CA ASP A 113 11.90 7.56 -0.83
C ASP A 113 12.77 6.30 -0.67
N LEU A 114 14.08 6.45 -0.89
CA LEU A 114 15.03 5.35 -0.83
C LEU A 114 15.24 4.83 0.60
N ASP A 115 15.16 5.70 1.61
CA ASP A 115 15.29 5.29 3.01
C ASP A 115 14.09 4.45 3.41
N PHE A 116 12.89 4.84 2.99
CA PHE A 116 11.69 4.04 3.20
C PHE A 116 11.77 2.69 2.46
N LEU A 117 12.18 2.69 1.19
CA LEU A 117 12.36 1.44 0.44
C LEU A 117 13.36 0.49 1.10
N ASN A 118 14.45 1.03 1.67
CA ASN A 118 15.47 0.24 2.35
C ASN A 118 14.95 -0.47 3.61
N THR A 119 13.80 -0.06 4.17
CA THR A 119 13.16 -0.80 5.26
C THR A 119 12.56 -2.13 4.82
N GLY A 120 12.25 -2.29 3.52
CA GLY A 120 11.50 -3.43 2.98
C GLY A 120 10.08 -3.59 3.54
N ILE A 121 9.56 -2.57 4.23
CA ILE A 121 8.22 -2.61 4.82
C ILE A 121 7.20 -2.21 3.75
N VAL A 122 6.46 -3.20 3.26
CA VAL A 122 5.36 -3.00 2.28
C VAL A 122 3.96 -3.19 2.89
N GLY A 123 3.89 -3.46 4.19
CA GLY A 123 2.66 -3.76 4.94
C GLY A 123 2.98 -4.04 6.40
N SER A 124 1.96 -4.22 7.25
CA SER A 124 2.20 -4.68 8.62
C SER A 124 2.43 -6.20 8.62
N PRO A 125 3.51 -6.73 9.21
CA PRO A 125 3.77 -8.17 9.27
C PRO A 125 2.75 -8.97 10.10
N THR A 126 1.84 -8.28 10.79
CA THR A 126 0.75 -8.92 11.52
C THR A 126 -0.54 -8.82 10.73
N ALA A 127 -0.87 -9.88 9.98
CA ALA A 127 -2.28 -10.23 9.84
C ALA A 127 -2.90 -10.29 11.25
N PRO A 128 -4.13 -9.81 11.48
CA PRO A 128 -4.79 -10.06 12.75
C PRO A 128 -4.75 -11.57 12.99
N SER A 129 -4.17 -11.98 14.12
CA SER A 129 -4.30 -13.35 14.57
C SER A 129 -5.80 -13.63 14.64
N TYR A 130 -6.32 -14.41 13.70
CA TYR A 130 -7.57 -15.11 13.91
C TYR A 130 -7.30 -16.10 15.02
N THR A 131 -7.35 -15.64 16.27
CA THR A 131 -7.57 -16.55 17.38
C THR A 131 -8.91 -17.20 17.08
N ASN A 132 -8.91 -18.54 17.00
CA ASN A 132 -10.13 -19.34 16.94
C ASN A 132 -10.98 -19.02 18.18
N SER A 133 -11.76 -17.95 18.14
CA SER A 133 -12.91 -17.79 19.01
C SER A 133 -13.96 -18.77 18.49
N PRO A 134 -14.43 -19.72 19.30
CA PRO A 134 -15.51 -20.61 18.88
C PRO A 134 -16.70 -19.76 18.44
N SER A 135 -17.25 -20.08 17.28
CA SER A 135 -18.47 -19.44 16.77
C SER A 135 -19.55 -19.47 17.86
N PRO A 136 -20.26 -18.37 18.14
CA PRO A 136 -21.39 -18.42 19.06
C PRO A 136 -22.43 -19.41 18.53
N PRO A 137 -23.09 -20.19 19.39
CA PRO A 137 -24.11 -21.12 18.95
C PRO A 137 -25.22 -20.33 18.26
N CYS A 138 -25.60 -20.79 17.06
CA CYS A 138 -26.82 -20.36 16.42
C CYS A 138 -27.98 -20.74 17.35
N TYR A 139 -28.68 -19.74 17.88
CA TYR A 139 -29.99 -19.90 18.49
C TYR A 139 -31.08 -19.79 17.42
#